data_AF-A0A7K1JD45-F1
#
_entry.id   AF-A0A7K1JD45-F1
#
_cell.length_a   1.000
_cell.length_b   1.000
_cell.length_c   1.000
_cell.angle_alpha   90.00
_cell.angle_beta   90.00
_cell.angle_gamma   90.00
#
_symmetry.space_group_name_H-M   'P 1'
#
loop_
_entity.id
_entity.type
_entity.pdbx_description
1 polymer ?
#
loop_
_entity_poly.entity_id
_entity_poly.type
_entity_poly.pdbx_seq_one_letter_code
_entity_poly.pdbx_strand_id
1 'polypeptide(L)'
;MTDDWLLVETLGAEPAVVAEGQQTKNMVPISTFLRRNSNLMAIQSAIGETVRAGLPLTSITPKSDLVIRTEVVQMTDGRIHGVHVWVGGPNADPPDRMIPGPLKWDLTNGVATDTMESLANSGLNPAAEATHGRAFADDLQTRKLKPNEARVISAVISPKPGQTFTSTWDMTDFRGRPISVGFAARVLNEPDEDGRDRLTCRAMNWRGVRDNSSATPLDRARRIVNGPPVPGVYRAMVDLNSWKLIKWIDETCPFFDWNTGEAPESVVHPDEMAEMAVMTVEFASGPTSRVLRLRANDGGWVPIHVTAHRLEVADDTFAGLLSLRLPTYGELIEAGDRLGDDTSD
;
A
#
# COMPACT_ATOMS: atom_id res chain seq x y z
N MET A 1 -11.63 27.57 14.99
CA MET A 1 -11.10 26.20 14.95
C MET A 1 -12.22 25.36 14.37
N THR A 2 -11.93 24.28 13.67
CA THR A 2 -12.98 23.30 13.39
C THR A 2 -13.32 22.60 14.69
N ASP A 3 -14.60 22.37 14.94
CA ASP A 3 -15.07 21.55 16.07
C ASP A 3 -14.88 20.04 15.81
N ASP A 4 -14.12 19.70 14.75
CA ASP A 4 -13.90 18.36 14.25
C ASP A 4 -12.55 17.80 14.72
N TRP A 5 -12.41 16.48 14.60
CA TRP A 5 -11.18 15.80 14.95
C TRP A 5 -10.08 16.04 13.91
N LEU A 6 -8.83 16.19 14.38
CA LEU A 6 -7.63 16.27 13.57
C LEU A 6 -6.85 14.96 13.66
N LEU A 7 -6.73 14.23 12.55
CA LEU A 7 -5.83 13.09 12.48
C LEU A 7 -4.41 13.58 12.21
N VAL A 8 -3.49 13.25 13.11
CA VAL A 8 -2.10 13.70 13.08
C VAL A 8 -1.16 12.51 12.96
N GLU A 9 -0.33 12.48 11.91
CA GLU A 9 0.76 11.53 11.73
C GLU A 9 1.97 11.94 12.59
N THR A 10 2.60 10.97 13.26
CA THR A 10 3.61 11.22 14.29
C THR A 10 4.93 10.49 14.08
N LEU A 11 5.20 9.95 12.89
CA LEU A 11 6.45 9.24 12.58
C LEU A 11 7.53 10.18 12.03
N GLY A 12 7.16 11.42 11.67
CA GLY A 12 8.08 12.49 11.30
C GLY A 12 8.74 13.19 12.49
N ALA A 13 9.64 14.14 12.20
CA ALA A 13 10.29 14.97 13.22
C ALA A 13 9.31 15.93 13.93
N GLU A 14 8.26 16.35 13.24
CA GLU A 14 7.15 17.13 13.79
C GLU A 14 5.83 16.43 13.45
N PRO A 15 4.86 16.36 14.38
CA PRO A 15 3.53 15.88 14.08
C PRO A 15 2.87 16.65 12.94
N ALA A 16 2.28 15.94 11.97
CA ALA A 16 1.70 16.53 10.76
C ALA A 16 0.22 16.14 10.60
N VAL A 17 -0.64 17.13 10.36
CA VAL A 17 -2.07 16.94 10.13
C VAL A 17 -2.28 16.28 8.76
N VAL A 18 -2.97 15.14 8.78
CA VAL A 18 -3.29 14.34 7.59
C VAL A 18 -4.79 14.25 7.31
N ALA A 19 -5.63 14.54 8.31
CA ALA A 19 -7.06 14.73 8.11
C ALA A 19 -7.65 15.77 9.09
N GLU A 20 -8.71 16.44 8.64
CA GLU A 20 -9.60 17.27 9.45
C GLU A 20 -11.02 16.77 9.20
N GLY A 21 -11.63 16.15 10.21
CA GLY A 21 -12.75 15.24 10.00
C GLY A 21 -12.39 14.21 8.93
N GLN A 22 -13.25 14.03 7.94
CA GLN A 22 -13.02 13.11 6.83
C GLN A 22 -12.19 13.71 5.67
N GLN A 23 -11.81 15.00 5.74
CA GLN A 23 -11.10 15.66 4.65
C GLN A 23 -9.59 15.43 4.76
N THR A 24 -8.99 14.88 3.71
CA THR A 24 -7.55 14.66 3.63
C THR A 24 -6.78 15.99 3.57
N LYS A 25 -5.67 16.08 4.33
CA LYS A 25 -4.71 17.20 4.32
C LYS A 25 -3.33 16.65 3.98
N ASN A 26 -2.56 17.41 3.20
CA ASN A 26 -1.26 16.95 2.69
C ASN A 26 -0.14 17.11 3.73
N MET A 27 -0.15 16.28 4.79
CA MET A 27 0.87 16.25 5.86
C MET A 27 1.33 17.65 6.32
N VAL A 28 0.39 18.49 6.72
CA VAL A 28 0.70 19.87 7.12
C VAL A 28 1.25 19.87 8.55
N PRO A 29 2.47 20.35 8.82
CA PRO A 29 3.02 20.39 10.18
C PRO A 29 2.05 21.08 11.14
N ILE A 30 1.84 20.51 12.34
CA ILE A 30 0.85 21.01 13.29
C ILE A 30 1.10 22.47 13.67
N SER A 31 2.37 22.90 13.76
CA SER A 31 2.74 24.30 14.01
C SER A 31 2.28 25.25 12.89
N THR A 32 2.27 24.76 11.65
CA THR A 32 1.79 25.50 10.49
C THR A 32 0.27 25.50 10.43
N PHE A 33 -0.36 24.33 10.60
CA PHE A 33 -1.81 24.17 10.55
C PHE A 33 -2.51 24.99 11.64
N LEU A 34 -1.96 25.00 12.85
CA LEU A 34 -2.49 25.71 14.01
C LEU A 34 -1.70 26.98 14.35
N ARG A 35 -1.02 27.60 13.38
CA ARG A 35 -0.13 28.76 13.60
C ARG A 35 -0.76 29.92 14.37
N ARG A 36 -2.08 30.12 14.24
CA ARG A 36 -2.84 31.20 14.90
C ARG A 36 -3.62 30.73 16.13
N ASN A 37 -3.47 29.48 16.53
CA ASN A 37 -4.15 28.90 17.68
C ASN A 37 -3.35 29.20 18.96
N SER A 38 -3.97 29.93 19.90
CA SER A 38 -3.35 30.28 21.18
C SER A 38 -3.01 29.06 22.04
N ASN A 39 -3.61 27.90 21.76
CA ASN A 39 -3.42 26.66 22.51
C ASN A 39 -2.46 25.67 21.82
N LEU A 40 -1.75 26.07 20.76
CA LEU A 40 -0.84 25.21 19.99
C LEU A 40 0.12 24.42 20.88
N MET A 41 0.77 25.08 21.86
CA MET A 41 1.72 24.42 22.76
C MET A 41 1.07 23.32 23.59
N ALA A 42 -0.12 23.57 24.14
CA ALA A 42 -0.85 22.58 24.93
C ALA A 42 -1.28 21.38 24.07
N ILE A 43 -1.69 21.63 22.81
CA ILE A 43 -2.05 20.59 21.84
C ILE A 43 -0.82 19.73 21.50
N GLN A 44 0.33 20.35 21.21
CA GLN A 44 1.58 19.62 20.94
C GLN A 44 2.04 18.80 22.16
N SER A 45 1.91 19.33 23.37
CA SER A 45 2.21 18.59 24.60
C SER A 45 1.31 17.36 24.76
N ALA A 46 0.00 17.52 24.55
CA ALA A 46 -0.95 16.40 24.62
C ALA A 46 -0.63 15.31 23.59
N ILE A 47 -0.34 15.68 22.33
CA ILE A 47 0.09 14.73 21.30
C ILE A 47 1.36 13.99 21.73
N GLY A 48 2.39 14.73 22.18
CA GLY A 48 3.66 14.13 22.59
C GLY A 48 3.53 13.21 23.81
N GLU A 49 2.67 13.56 24.77
CA GLU A 49 2.37 12.71 25.93
C GLU A 49 1.63 11.44 25.51
N THR A 50 0.62 11.54 24.65
CA THR A 50 -0.10 10.39 24.09
C THR A 50 0.82 9.46 23.33
N VAL A 51 1.75 9.98 22.52
CA VAL A 51 2.75 9.16 21.82
C VAL A 51 3.70 8.49 22.82
N ARG A 52 4.15 9.20 23.86
CA ARG A 52 5.09 8.62 24.83
C ARG A 52 4.44 7.56 25.72
N ALA A 53 3.20 7.79 26.13
CA ALA A 53 2.46 6.89 27.02
C ALA A 53 1.81 5.73 26.26
N GLY A 54 1.52 5.88 24.96
CA GLY A 54 0.74 4.92 24.19
C GLY A 54 -0.71 4.79 24.67
N LEU A 55 -1.24 5.82 25.35
CA LEU A 55 -2.58 5.82 25.92
C LEU A 55 -3.34 7.09 25.54
N PRO A 56 -4.68 6.99 25.36
CA PRO A 56 -5.52 8.16 25.14
C PRO A 56 -5.45 9.10 26.35
N LEU A 57 -5.61 10.40 26.10
CA LEU A 57 -5.51 11.42 27.13
C LEU A 57 -6.65 12.43 27.02
N THR A 58 -7.15 12.87 28.17
CA THR A 58 -8.05 14.01 28.28
C THR A 58 -7.41 15.04 29.20
N SER A 59 -7.06 16.20 28.65
CA SER A 59 -6.50 17.32 29.40
C SER A 59 -7.50 18.45 29.47
N ILE A 60 -7.71 18.98 30.68
CA ILE A 60 -8.53 20.15 30.93
C ILE A 60 -7.59 21.28 31.31
N THR A 61 -7.69 22.41 30.62
CA THR A 61 -6.94 23.63 30.94
C THR A 61 -7.89 24.68 31.50
N PRO A 62 -8.04 24.80 32.83
CA PRO A 62 -9.02 25.69 33.45
C PRO A 62 -8.83 27.17 33.09
N LYS A 63 -7.58 27.60 32.86
CA LYS A 63 -7.27 29.00 32.51
C LYS A 63 -7.76 29.42 31.13
N SER A 64 -7.90 28.47 30.20
CA SER A 64 -8.33 28.73 28.82
C SER A 64 -9.69 28.13 28.50
N ASP A 65 -10.39 27.60 29.50
CA ASP A 65 -11.69 26.92 29.36
C ASP A 65 -11.68 25.91 28.20
N LEU A 66 -10.66 25.05 28.19
CA LEU A 66 -10.34 24.17 27.07
C LEU A 66 -10.21 22.72 27.51
N VAL A 67 -10.75 21.81 26.70
CA VAL A 67 -10.51 20.38 26.79
C VAL A 67 -9.82 19.90 25.52
N ILE A 68 -8.73 19.15 25.70
CA ILE A 68 -8.01 18.46 24.64
C ILE A 68 -8.22 16.96 24.86
N ARG A 69 -8.74 16.26 23.86
CA ARG A 69 -8.87 14.80 23.85
C ARG A 69 -7.98 14.22 22.77
N THR A 70 -7.28 13.14 23.11
CA THR A 70 -6.41 12.44 22.18
C THR A 70 -6.71 10.94 22.20
N GLU A 71 -6.64 10.34 21.02
CA GLU A 71 -6.80 8.91 20.81
C GLU A 71 -5.59 8.39 20.04
N VAL A 72 -5.06 7.24 20.45
CA VAL A 72 -3.86 6.65 19.85
C VAL A 72 -4.25 5.89 18.58
N VAL A 73 -3.45 6.03 17.52
CA VAL A 73 -3.49 5.13 16.36
C VAL A 73 -2.23 4.27 16.38
N GLN A 74 -2.36 3.08 16.95
CA GLN A 74 -1.26 2.15 17.17
C GLN A 74 -1.35 0.96 16.23
N MET A 75 -0.24 0.64 15.57
CA MET A 75 -0.10 -0.59 14.79
C MET A 75 0.04 -1.80 15.71
N THR A 76 -0.26 -2.99 15.21
CA THR A 76 -0.17 -4.25 15.97
C THR A 76 1.24 -4.58 16.48
N ASP A 77 2.28 -3.99 15.89
CA ASP A 77 3.66 -4.09 16.38
C ASP A 77 3.99 -3.08 17.51
N GLY A 78 2.98 -2.40 18.04
CA GLY A 78 3.10 -1.44 19.14
C GLY A 78 3.53 -0.04 18.69
N ARG A 79 3.89 0.16 17.42
CA ARG A 79 4.32 1.48 16.93
C ARG A 79 3.13 2.42 16.74
N ILE A 80 3.25 3.63 17.28
CA ILE A 80 2.23 4.67 17.14
C ILE A 80 2.44 5.38 15.81
N HIS A 81 1.48 5.21 14.89
CA HIS A 81 1.50 5.86 13.58
C HIS A 81 0.97 7.29 13.66
N GLY A 82 0.06 7.55 14.59
CA GLY A 82 -0.53 8.86 14.76
C GLY A 82 -1.38 9.01 16.01
N VAL A 83 -1.92 10.21 16.14
CA VAL A 83 -2.84 10.60 17.21
C VAL A 83 -4.03 11.31 16.58
N HIS A 84 -5.24 10.94 16.99
CA HIS A 84 -6.45 11.68 16.66
C HIS A 84 -6.70 12.70 17.77
N VAL A 85 -6.80 13.98 17.44
CA VAL A 85 -6.89 15.07 18.42
C VAL A 85 -8.18 15.84 18.24
N TRP A 86 -8.90 16.09 19.33
CA TRP A 86 -10.02 17.01 19.36
C TRP A 86 -9.80 18.08 20.42
N VAL A 87 -10.28 19.29 20.13
CA VAL A 87 -10.16 20.45 21.02
C VAL A 87 -11.49 21.17 21.06
N GLY A 88 -12.02 21.39 22.26
CA GLY A 88 -13.26 22.13 22.46
C GLY A 88 -13.42 22.68 23.86
N GLY A 89 -14.57 23.28 24.16
CA GLY A 89 -14.90 23.76 25.51
C GLY A 89 -15.21 22.60 26.48
N PRO A 90 -15.27 22.84 27.80
CA PRO A 90 -15.44 21.77 28.79
C PRO A 90 -16.78 21.06 28.75
N ASN A 91 -17.80 21.75 28.25
CA ASN A 91 -19.15 21.23 28.10
C ASN A 91 -19.48 20.88 26.64
N ALA A 92 -18.49 20.95 25.75
CA ALA A 92 -18.68 20.54 24.36
C ALA A 92 -18.41 19.04 24.24
N ASP A 93 -19.31 18.33 23.55
CA ASP A 93 -19.08 16.96 23.16
C ASP A 93 -18.36 16.92 21.80
N PRO A 94 -17.32 16.06 21.64
CA PRO A 94 -16.70 15.88 20.35
C PRO A 94 -17.69 15.24 19.35
N PRO A 95 -17.60 15.56 18.05
CA PRO A 95 -18.38 14.87 17.04
C PRO A 95 -17.95 13.40 16.93
N ASP A 96 -18.75 12.60 16.20
CA ASP A 96 -18.45 11.20 15.93
C ASP A 96 -17.05 11.04 15.33
N ARG A 97 -16.24 10.22 16.00
CA ARG A 97 -14.85 10.00 15.61
C ARG A 97 -14.79 8.96 14.51
N MET A 98 -14.28 9.37 13.36
CA MET A 98 -13.77 8.46 12.33
C MET A 98 -12.64 7.60 12.91
N ILE A 99 -12.69 6.28 12.67
CA ILE A 99 -11.68 5.32 13.15
C ILE A 99 -10.57 5.16 12.09
N PRO A 100 -9.34 5.65 12.33
CA PRO A 100 -8.22 5.43 11.42
C PRO A 100 -7.72 4.00 11.54
N GLY A 101 -7.31 3.40 10.41
CA GLY A 101 -6.73 2.07 10.35
C GLY A 101 -5.24 2.12 10.07
N PRO A 102 -4.36 1.76 11.04
CA PRO A 102 -2.94 1.67 10.78
C PRO A 102 -2.63 0.41 9.94
N LEU A 103 -1.66 0.53 9.04
CA LEU A 103 -1.08 -0.59 8.30
C LEU A 103 0.40 -0.32 8.03
N LYS A 104 1.16 -1.35 7.67
CA LYS A 104 2.55 -1.20 7.21
C LYS A 104 2.87 -2.12 6.06
N TRP A 105 3.75 -1.66 5.19
CA TRP A 105 4.38 -2.45 4.14
C TRP A 105 5.86 -2.55 4.44
N ASP A 106 6.34 -3.77 4.60
CA ASP A 106 7.76 -4.02 4.52
C ASP A 106 8.20 -4.03 3.06
N LEU A 107 8.86 -2.96 2.64
CA LEU A 107 9.32 -2.78 1.26
C LEU A 107 10.52 -3.67 0.95
N THR A 108 11.21 -4.19 1.97
CA THR A 108 12.35 -5.09 1.81
C THR A 108 11.86 -6.50 1.46
N ASN A 109 10.99 -7.07 2.30
CA ASN A 109 10.47 -8.42 2.06
C ASN A 109 9.18 -8.43 1.21
N GLY A 110 8.58 -7.28 0.91
CA GLY A 110 7.42 -7.20 0.02
C GLY A 110 6.13 -7.68 0.67
N VAL A 111 6.02 -7.55 1.99
CA VAL A 111 4.92 -8.09 2.78
C VAL A 111 4.15 -6.95 3.43
N ALA A 112 2.83 -6.97 3.30
CA ALA A 112 1.91 -6.07 3.96
C ALA A 112 1.37 -6.67 5.26
N THR A 113 1.15 -5.78 6.23
CA THR A 113 0.44 -6.07 7.47
C THR A 113 -0.61 -5.00 7.71
N ASP A 114 -1.86 -5.41 7.78
CA ASP A 114 -3.03 -4.59 7.96
C ASP A 114 -3.65 -4.78 9.33
N THR A 115 -4.55 -3.87 9.67
CA THR A 115 -5.46 -4.00 10.82
C THR A 115 -6.89 -4.23 10.36
N MET A 116 -7.74 -4.67 11.27
CA MET A 116 -9.17 -4.82 10.97
C MET A 116 -9.78 -3.48 10.55
N GLU A 117 -9.32 -2.40 11.19
CA GLU A 117 -9.67 -1.03 10.88
C GLU A 117 -9.20 -0.64 9.47
N SER A 118 -7.95 -0.97 9.08
CA SER A 118 -7.46 -0.61 7.75
C SER A 118 -8.20 -1.36 6.64
N LEU A 119 -8.47 -2.65 6.82
CA LEU A 119 -9.25 -3.46 5.89
C LEU A 119 -10.68 -2.94 5.78
N ALA A 120 -11.33 -2.63 6.91
CA ALA A 120 -12.68 -2.07 6.95
C ALA A 120 -12.75 -0.72 6.23
N ASN A 121 -11.75 0.14 6.42
CA ASN A 121 -11.64 1.44 5.76
C ASN A 121 -11.41 1.31 4.26
N SER A 122 -10.61 0.33 3.82
CA SER A 122 -10.40 0.02 2.40
C SER A 122 -11.62 -0.63 1.73
N GLY A 123 -12.65 -1.01 2.50
CA GLY A 123 -13.87 -1.64 1.98
C GLY A 123 -13.74 -3.13 1.73
N LEU A 124 -12.72 -3.79 2.28
CA LEU A 124 -12.66 -5.25 2.34
C LEU A 124 -13.56 -5.76 3.46
N ASN A 125 -13.77 -7.09 3.53
CA ASN A 125 -14.52 -7.72 4.62
C ASN A 125 -13.54 -8.22 5.69
N PRO A 126 -13.37 -7.52 6.84
CA PRO A 126 -12.34 -7.88 7.81
C PRO A 126 -12.49 -9.31 8.37
N ALA A 127 -13.71 -9.85 8.39
CA ALA A 127 -13.96 -11.21 8.89
C ALA A 127 -13.49 -12.32 7.93
N ALA A 128 -13.18 -11.99 6.68
CA ALA A 128 -12.78 -12.94 5.63
C ALA A 128 -11.33 -12.73 5.16
N GLU A 129 -10.66 -11.67 5.61
CA GLU A 129 -9.35 -11.25 5.14
C GLU A 129 -8.25 -11.63 6.13
N ALA A 130 -7.11 -12.08 5.62
CA ALA A 130 -5.89 -12.16 6.41
C ALA A 130 -5.34 -10.75 6.64
N THR A 131 -4.88 -10.48 7.86
CA THR A 131 -4.22 -9.21 8.24
C THR A 131 -2.71 -9.24 8.05
N HIS A 132 -2.10 -10.42 7.99
CA HIS A 132 -0.65 -10.61 7.92
C HIS A 132 -0.28 -11.40 6.67
N GLY A 133 0.97 -11.27 6.21
CA GLY A 133 1.47 -12.03 5.06
C GLY A 133 0.79 -11.63 3.74
N ARG A 134 0.22 -10.43 3.66
CA ARG A 134 -0.50 -9.94 2.49
C ARG A 134 0.48 -9.47 1.42
N ALA A 135 0.13 -9.61 0.15
CA ALA A 135 0.86 -8.94 -0.93
C ALA A 135 0.41 -7.49 -1.05
N PHE A 136 1.26 -6.58 -1.53
CA PHE A 136 0.86 -5.19 -1.79
C PHE A 136 -0.34 -5.08 -2.74
N ALA A 137 -0.47 -6.04 -3.65
CA ALA A 137 -1.58 -6.11 -4.58
C ALA A 137 -2.94 -6.37 -3.91
N ASP A 138 -2.95 -7.02 -2.74
CA ASP A 138 -4.19 -7.25 -1.98
C ASP A 138 -4.73 -5.93 -1.40
N ASP A 139 -3.86 -4.97 -1.14
CA ASP A 139 -4.22 -3.63 -0.64
C ASP A 139 -4.50 -2.64 -1.78
N LEU A 140 -3.82 -2.81 -2.91
CA LEU A 140 -4.01 -2.03 -4.13
C LEU A 140 -5.15 -2.63 -4.98
N GLN A 141 -6.40 -2.42 -4.55
CA GLN A 141 -7.63 -2.88 -5.23
C GLN A 141 -7.55 -2.94 -6.76
N THR A 142 -8.10 -4.01 -7.34
CA THR A 142 -8.06 -4.27 -8.77
C THR A 142 -8.78 -3.20 -9.60
N ARG A 143 -8.24 -2.97 -10.80
CA ARG A 143 -8.77 -2.18 -11.92
C ARG A 143 -8.80 -0.64 -11.75
N LYS A 144 -7.91 -0.03 -12.53
CA LYS A 144 -7.61 1.41 -12.81
C LYS A 144 -6.56 2.05 -11.91
N LEU A 145 -5.45 2.46 -12.53
CA LEU A 145 -4.44 3.32 -11.91
C LEU A 145 -5.04 4.68 -11.53
N LYS A 146 -5.01 4.99 -10.23
CA LYS A 146 -5.46 6.27 -9.67
C LYS A 146 -4.37 7.34 -9.82
N PRO A 147 -4.75 8.63 -9.86
CA PRO A 147 -3.82 9.75 -10.11
C PRO A 147 -2.54 9.74 -9.26
N ASN A 148 -2.64 9.37 -7.99
CA ASN A 148 -1.51 9.30 -7.07
C ASN A 148 -0.97 7.89 -6.84
N GLU A 149 -1.54 6.88 -7.49
CA GLU A 149 -1.11 5.48 -7.33
C GLU A 149 0.28 5.26 -7.93
N ALA A 150 0.63 5.96 -9.02
CA ALA A 150 1.97 5.95 -9.60
C ALA A 150 3.07 6.34 -8.59
N ARG A 151 2.78 7.30 -7.69
CA ARG A 151 3.72 7.69 -6.62
C ARG A 151 3.89 6.60 -5.58
N VAL A 152 2.81 5.91 -5.21
CA VAL A 152 2.85 4.77 -4.29
C VAL A 152 3.63 3.61 -4.92
N ILE A 153 3.37 3.32 -6.19
CA ILE A 153 4.08 2.29 -6.96
C ILE A 153 5.57 2.63 -7.07
N SER A 154 5.92 3.88 -7.40
CA SER A 154 7.31 4.33 -7.45
C SER A 154 8.01 4.17 -6.09
N ALA A 155 7.30 4.40 -4.99
CA ALA A 155 7.83 4.18 -3.64
C ALA A 155 8.09 2.71 -3.32
N VAL A 156 7.28 1.80 -3.86
CA VAL A 156 7.51 0.36 -3.73
C VAL A 156 8.75 -0.07 -4.51
N ILE A 157 8.97 0.48 -5.71
CA ILE A 157 10.07 0.09 -6.60
C ILE A 157 11.40 0.74 -6.19
N SER A 158 11.38 2.00 -5.79
CA SER A 158 12.57 2.77 -5.41
C SER A 158 12.34 3.51 -4.09
N PRO A 159 12.20 2.76 -2.97
CA PRO A 159 11.91 3.35 -1.67
C PRO A 159 13.05 4.23 -1.17
N LYS A 160 12.70 5.42 -0.67
CA LYS A 160 13.66 6.34 -0.02
C LYS A 160 13.18 6.71 1.37
N PRO A 161 14.01 6.55 2.43
CA PRO A 161 13.66 7.02 3.77
C PRO A 161 13.21 8.49 3.76
N GLY A 162 12.16 8.78 4.52
CA GLY A 162 11.57 10.11 4.63
C GLY A 162 10.57 10.46 3.53
N GLN A 163 10.42 9.63 2.48
CA GLN A 163 9.41 9.83 1.45
C GLN A 163 8.00 9.72 2.05
N THR A 164 7.11 10.65 1.69
CA THR A 164 5.75 10.72 2.20
C THR A 164 4.69 10.78 1.12
N PHE A 165 3.50 10.29 1.47
CA PHE A 165 2.33 10.25 0.60
C PHE A 165 1.10 10.65 1.38
N THR A 166 0.22 11.39 0.71
CA THR A 166 -1.12 11.64 1.20
C THR A 166 -2.03 11.77 0.00
N SER A 167 -3.15 11.05 0.01
CA SER A 167 -4.12 11.11 -1.07
C SER A 167 -5.46 10.59 -0.59
N THR A 168 -6.50 10.90 -1.35
CA THR A 168 -7.78 10.22 -1.29
C THR A 168 -7.93 9.33 -2.52
N TRP A 169 -8.44 8.12 -2.33
CA TRP A 169 -8.72 7.16 -3.39
C TRP A 169 -10.21 6.82 -3.41
N ASP A 170 -10.80 6.87 -4.59
CA ASP A 170 -12.12 6.29 -4.84
C ASP A 170 -11.96 4.77 -5.03
N MET A 171 -12.76 4.00 -4.31
CA MET A 171 -12.71 2.54 -4.21
C MET A 171 -14.14 1.97 -4.29
N THR A 172 -14.25 0.66 -4.39
CA THR A 172 -15.53 -0.04 -4.26
C THR A 172 -15.40 -1.05 -3.13
N ASP A 173 -16.36 -1.08 -2.21
CA ASP A 173 -16.34 -2.05 -1.12
C ASP A 173 -16.76 -3.46 -1.59
N PHE A 174 -16.59 -4.46 -0.73
CA PHE A 174 -16.93 -5.86 -0.99
C PHE A 174 -18.42 -6.11 -1.27
N ARG A 175 -19.28 -5.10 -1.09
CA ARG A 175 -20.71 -5.11 -1.42
C ARG A 175 -21.03 -4.36 -2.71
N GLY A 176 -20.01 -3.90 -3.44
CA GLY A 176 -20.17 -3.15 -4.68
C GLY A 176 -20.49 -1.66 -4.49
N ARG A 177 -20.38 -1.12 -3.28
CA ARG A 177 -20.70 0.30 -3.02
C ARG A 177 -19.48 1.20 -3.24
N PRO A 178 -19.64 2.35 -3.91
CA PRO A 178 -18.56 3.31 -4.06
C PRO A 178 -18.22 3.94 -2.71
N ILE A 179 -16.92 4.11 -2.46
CA ILE A 179 -16.37 4.64 -1.22
C ILE A 179 -15.17 5.55 -1.54
N SER A 180 -14.85 6.48 -0.65
CA SER A 180 -13.60 7.24 -0.71
C SER A 180 -12.76 6.95 0.53
N VAL A 181 -11.46 6.75 0.33
CA VAL A 181 -10.51 6.36 1.38
C VAL A 181 -9.37 7.35 1.37
N GLY A 182 -9.22 8.10 2.46
CA GLY A 182 -8.03 8.92 2.69
C GLY A 182 -6.91 8.04 3.26
N PHE A 183 -5.67 8.33 2.90
CA PHE A 183 -4.52 7.72 3.55
C PHE A 183 -3.34 8.68 3.63
N ALA A 184 -2.47 8.43 4.61
CA ALA A 184 -1.17 9.04 4.72
C ALA A 184 -0.13 7.96 5.03
N ALA A 185 1.04 8.06 4.40
CA ALA A 185 2.09 7.06 4.53
C ALA A 185 3.49 7.70 4.53
N ARG A 186 4.44 7.05 5.21
CA ARG A 186 5.84 7.46 5.31
C ARG A 186 6.76 6.24 5.22
N VAL A 187 7.79 6.35 4.37
CA VAL A 187 8.88 5.36 4.32
C VAL A 187 9.90 5.68 5.40
N LEU A 188 10.28 4.67 6.17
CA LEU A 188 11.21 4.75 7.28
C LEU A 188 12.27 3.66 7.12
N ASN A 189 13.47 3.94 7.61
CA ASN A 189 14.46 2.91 7.86
C ASN A 189 14.28 2.43 9.31
N GLU A 190 14.04 1.14 9.48
CA GLU A 190 13.77 0.52 10.78
C GLU A 190 14.68 -0.70 10.94
N PRO A 191 15.27 -0.93 12.12
CA PRO A 191 16.00 -2.18 12.34
C PRO A 191 15.02 -3.36 12.36
N ASP A 192 15.40 -4.46 11.73
CA ASP A 192 14.75 -5.76 11.92
C ASP A 192 15.15 -6.41 13.27
N GLU A 193 14.69 -7.64 13.51
CA GLU A 193 15.01 -8.38 14.76
C GLU A 193 16.50 -8.67 14.91
N ASP A 194 17.25 -8.72 13.80
CA ASP A 194 18.71 -8.93 13.76
C ASP A 194 19.49 -7.61 13.75
N GLY A 195 18.79 -6.46 13.82
CA GLY A 195 19.39 -5.12 13.78
C GLY A 195 19.81 -4.65 12.38
N ARG A 196 19.37 -5.33 11.31
CA ARG A 196 19.61 -4.91 9.92
C ARG A 196 18.60 -3.85 9.50
N ASP A 197 19.07 -2.92 8.69
CA ASP A 197 18.23 -1.87 8.12
C ASP A 197 17.14 -2.45 7.21
N ARG A 198 15.88 -2.12 7.51
CA ARG A 198 14.68 -2.53 6.79
C ARG A 198 13.87 -1.31 6.41
N LEU A 199 13.56 -1.20 5.11
CA LEU A 199 12.68 -0.14 4.61
C LEU A 199 11.22 -0.52 4.85
N THR A 200 10.55 0.23 5.72
CA THR A 200 9.14 0.03 6.06
C THR A 200 8.33 1.28 5.68
N CYS A 201 7.29 1.12 4.87
CA CYS A 201 6.27 2.14 4.68
C CYS A 201 5.18 1.97 5.74
N ARG A 202 5.05 2.91 6.66
CA ARG A 202 3.97 2.93 7.64
C ARG A 202 2.88 3.88 7.19
N ALA A 203 1.63 3.47 7.35
CA ALA A 203 0.49 4.24 6.90
C ALA A 203 -0.67 4.22 7.89
N MET A 204 -1.59 5.17 7.69
CA MET A 204 -2.93 5.17 8.27
C MET A 204 -3.91 5.45 7.14
N ASN A 205 -5.02 4.73 7.09
CA ASN A 205 -6.15 5.03 6.21
C ASN A 205 -7.40 5.40 7.02
N TRP A 206 -8.39 5.98 6.35
CA TRP A 206 -9.67 6.34 6.95
C TRP A 206 -10.76 6.49 5.90
N ARG A 207 -12.03 6.42 6.34
CA ARG A 207 -13.18 6.79 5.50
C ARG A 207 -13.17 8.29 5.24
N GLY A 208 -12.86 8.65 4.02
CA GLY A 208 -12.71 10.05 3.60
C GLY A 208 -13.88 10.54 2.77
N VAL A 209 -13.85 11.83 2.48
CA VAL A 209 -14.67 12.43 1.42
C VAL A 209 -13.86 12.55 0.14
N ARG A 210 -14.54 12.43 -1.00
CA ARG A 210 -13.91 12.53 -2.31
C ARG A 210 -13.15 13.85 -2.46
N ASP A 211 -11.87 13.75 -2.83
CA ASP A 211 -11.08 14.92 -3.19
C ASP A 211 -11.33 15.26 -4.67
N ASN A 212 -11.91 16.44 -4.90
CA ASN A 212 -12.13 16.97 -6.25
C ASN A 212 -10.94 17.81 -6.75
N SER A 213 -9.87 17.94 -5.95
CA SER A 213 -8.65 18.61 -6.38
C SER A 213 -7.97 17.79 -7.48
N SER A 214 -7.61 18.47 -8.56
CA SER A 214 -7.30 17.86 -9.85
C SER A 214 -6.08 16.94 -9.80
N ALA A 215 -6.31 15.68 -10.16
CA ALA A 215 -5.31 14.72 -10.60
C ALA A 215 -4.34 15.33 -11.62
N THR A 216 -3.03 15.32 -11.35
CA THR A 216 -2.02 15.48 -12.41
C THR A 216 -1.98 14.21 -13.28
N PRO A 217 -1.94 14.32 -14.62
CA PRO A 217 -2.02 13.13 -15.46
C PRO A 217 -0.66 12.45 -15.65
N LEU A 218 -0.52 11.20 -15.20
CA LEU A 218 0.44 10.25 -15.78
C LEU A 218 -0.23 9.58 -17.01
N ASP A 219 -0.37 10.30 -18.11
CA ASP A 219 -1.26 9.92 -19.22
C ASP A 219 -0.77 8.77 -20.12
N ARG A 220 0.53 8.45 -20.13
CA ARG A 220 1.07 7.42 -21.03
C ARG A 220 0.99 6.01 -20.44
N ALA A 221 1.46 5.80 -19.21
CA ALA A 221 1.37 4.51 -18.52
C ALA A 221 -0.09 4.08 -18.29
N ARG A 222 -0.97 5.05 -17.98
CA ARG A 222 -2.40 4.81 -17.82
C ARG A 222 -3.07 4.30 -19.10
N ARG A 223 -2.68 4.76 -20.30
CA ARG A 223 -3.29 4.27 -21.56
C ARG A 223 -2.92 2.81 -21.85
N ILE A 224 -1.69 2.41 -21.54
CA ILE A 224 -1.21 1.03 -21.72
C ILE A 224 -1.90 0.10 -20.71
N VAL A 225 -1.95 0.52 -19.44
CA VAL A 225 -2.57 -0.25 -18.36
C VAL A 225 -4.11 -0.32 -18.49
N ASN A 226 -4.75 0.77 -18.92
CA ASN A 226 -6.21 0.81 -19.08
C ASN A 226 -6.71 0.28 -20.45
N GLY A 227 -5.85 -0.37 -21.23
CA GLY A 227 -6.31 -1.13 -22.40
C GLY A 227 -7.38 -2.16 -22.02
N PRO A 228 -8.32 -2.48 -22.92
CA PRO A 228 -9.40 -3.42 -22.61
C PRO A 228 -8.82 -4.79 -22.22
N PRO A 229 -9.40 -5.48 -21.23
CA PRO A 229 -8.97 -6.82 -20.86
C PRO A 229 -9.14 -7.77 -22.06
N VAL A 230 -8.18 -8.67 -22.24
CA VAL A 230 -8.26 -9.73 -23.25
C VAL A 230 -8.70 -11.01 -22.54
N PRO A 231 -9.78 -11.69 -22.99
CA PRO A 231 -10.22 -12.94 -22.37
C PRO A 231 -9.09 -13.97 -22.26
N GLY A 232 -8.91 -14.55 -21.07
CA GLY A 232 -7.87 -15.53 -20.78
C GLY A 232 -6.46 -14.95 -20.58
N VAL A 233 -6.30 -13.62 -20.62
CA VAL A 233 -5.06 -12.92 -20.30
C VAL A 233 -5.26 -12.08 -19.04
N TYR A 234 -4.38 -12.27 -18.08
CA TYR A 234 -4.39 -11.60 -16.79
C TYR A 234 -3.16 -10.71 -16.68
N ARG A 235 -3.36 -9.40 -16.60
CA ARG A 235 -2.24 -8.45 -16.49
C ARG A 235 -1.92 -8.13 -15.04
N ALA A 236 -0.63 -8.15 -14.71
CA ALA A 236 -0.09 -7.81 -13.41
C ALA A 236 1.08 -6.85 -13.55
N MET A 237 1.30 -6.02 -12.53
CA MET A 237 2.45 -5.15 -12.42
C MET A 237 3.35 -5.66 -11.30
N VAL A 238 4.64 -5.78 -11.59
CA VAL A 238 5.67 -6.34 -10.70
C VAL A 238 6.86 -5.41 -10.56
N ASP A 239 7.60 -5.53 -9.46
CA ASP A 239 8.96 -5.00 -9.40
C ASP A 239 9.86 -5.89 -10.28
N LEU A 240 10.73 -5.26 -11.07
CA LEU A 240 11.54 -5.96 -12.06
C LEU A 240 12.73 -6.67 -11.48
N ASN A 241 13.26 -6.16 -10.37
CA ASN A 241 14.43 -6.75 -9.75
C ASN A 241 14.03 -7.96 -8.90
N SER A 242 12.88 -7.86 -8.23
CA SER A 242 12.42 -8.87 -7.27
C SER A 242 11.25 -9.72 -7.75
N TRP A 243 10.63 -9.41 -8.90
CA TRP A 243 9.42 -10.07 -9.42
C TRP A 243 8.21 -10.04 -8.47
N LYS A 244 8.28 -9.26 -7.39
CA LYS A 244 7.22 -9.14 -6.39
C LYS A 244 5.99 -8.48 -7.01
N LEU A 245 4.80 -9.00 -6.68
CA LEU A 245 3.56 -8.39 -7.12
C LEU A 245 3.44 -7.00 -6.53
N ILE A 246 3.24 -6.02 -7.39
CA ILE A 246 2.82 -4.70 -6.96
C ILE A 246 1.30 -4.60 -7.07
N LYS A 247 0.73 -4.98 -8.21
CA LYS A 247 -0.70 -4.76 -8.48
C LYS A 247 -1.26 -5.68 -9.58
N TRP A 248 -2.49 -6.17 -9.39
CA TRP A 248 -3.29 -6.71 -10.50
C TRP A 248 -3.95 -5.59 -11.31
N ILE A 249 -3.74 -5.62 -12.62
CA ILE A 249 -4.38 -4.69 -13.57
C ILE A 249 -5.76 -5.22 -13.98
N ASP A 250 -5.86 -6.52 -14.24
CA ASP A 250 -7.11 -7.21 -14.53
C ASP A 250 -7.66 -7.91 -13.27
N GLU A 251 -8.54 -8.91 -13.44
CA GLU A 251 -8.88 -9.84 -12.36
C GLU A 251 -7.65 -10.66 -11.97
N THR A 252 -7.61 -11.13 -10.72
CA THR A 252 -6.57 -12.06 -10.25
C THR A 252 -6.60 -13.33 -11.10
N CYS A 253 -5.41 -13.79 -11.52
CA CYS A 253 -5.28 -15.03 -12.28
C CYS A 253 -5.69 -16.24 -11.41
N PRO A 254 -6.62 -17.10 -11.84
CA PRO A 254 -7.09 -18.22 -11.03
C PRO A 254 -6.19 -19.47 -11.11
N PHE A 255 -5.14 -19.46 -11.94
CA PHE A 255 -4.39 -20.68 -12.27
C PHE A 255 -3.26 -20.99 -11.30
N PHE A 256 -2.71 -20.00 -10.61
CA PHE A 256 -1.53 -20.15 -9.76
C PHE A 256 -1.68 -19.29 -8.51
N ASP A 257 -0.89 -19.59 -7.49
CA ASP A 257 -0.86 -18.89 -6.23
C ASP A 257 0.28 -17.87 -6.22
N TRP A 258 -0.06 -16.59 -6.33
CA TRP A 258 0.94 -15.52 -6.22
C TRP A 258 1.15 -15.03 -4.78
N ASN A 259 0.27 -15.43 -3.85
CA ASN A 259 0.21 -14.89 -2.49
C ASN A 259 1.10 -15.66 -1.51
N THR A 260 1.75 -16.75 -1.95
CA THR A 260 2.51 -17.66 -1.08
C THR A 260 3.99 -17.32 -0.92
N GLY A 261 4.47 -16.19 -1.48
CA GLY A 261 5.91 -16.00 -1.65
C GLY A 261 6.54 -14.71 -1.16
N GLU A 262 7.43 -14.80 -0.15
CA GLU A 262 8.34 -13.73 0.25
C GLU A 262 9.51 -13.52 -0.76
N ALA A 263 9.77 -14.50 -1.63
CA ALA A 263 10.88 -14.54 -2.59
C ALA A 263 10.49 -15.12 -3.97
N PRO A 264 11.16 -14.75 -5.09
CA PRO A 264 10.84 -15.27 -6.43
C PRO A 264 10.80 -16.80 -6.53
N GLU A 265 11.70 -17.48 -5.81
CA GLU A 265 11.85 -18.96 -5.77
C GLU A 265 10.62 -19.68 -5.19
N SER A 266 9.73 -18.95 -4.52
CA SER A 266 8.48 -19.49 -4.01
C SER A 266 7.32 -19.39 -4.99
N VAL A 267 7.47 -18.58 -6.06
CA VAL A 267 6.45 -18.35 -7.10
C VAL A 267 6.85 -18.98 -8.43
N VAL A 268 8.13 -18.94 -8.80
CA VAL A 268 8.68 -19.53 -10.04
C VAL A 268 9.46 -20.79 -9.69
N HIS A 269 9.31 -21.83 -10.51
CA HIS A 269 10.02 -23.09 -10.34
C HIS A 269 11.54 -22.89 -10.37
N PRO A 270 12.32 -23.56 -9.48
CA PRO A 270 13.76 -23.37 -9.38
C PRO A 270 14.54 -23.51 -10.70
N ASP A 271 14.19 -24.49 -11.55
CA ASP A 271 14.87 -24.69 -12.85
C ASP A 271 14.67 -23.52 -13.83
N GLU A 272 13.57 -22.78 -13.68
CA GLU A 272 13.22 -21.64 -14.52
C GLU A 272 13.76 -20.31 -13.98
N MET A 273 14.46 -20.31 -12.85
CA MET A 273 15.07 -19.11 -12.27
C MET A 273 16.09 -18.47 -13.22
N ALA A 274 16.84 -19.28 -13.97
CA ALA A 274 17.77 -18.80 -14.99
C ALA A 274 17.04 -18.07 -16.13
N GLU A 275 15.90 -18.60 -16.59
CA GLU A 275 15.08 -17.97 -17.63
C GLU A 275 14.46 -16.67 -17.12
N MET A 276 13.98 -16.64 -15.87
CA MET A 276 13.48 -15.42 -15.25
C MET A 276 14.58 -14.34 -15.15
N ALA A 277 15.81 -14.71 -14.81
CA ALA A 277 16.95 -13.81 -14.79
C ALA A 277 17.28 -13.27 -16.20
N VAL A 278 17.24 -14.12 -17.23
CA VAL A 278 17.41 -13.70 -18.63
C VAL A 278 16.31 -12.73 -19.04
N MET A 279 15.04 -13.03 -18.74
CA MET A 279 13.93 -12.13 -19.00
C MET A 279 14.14 -10.77 -18.34
N THR A 280 14.66 -10.73 -17.11
CA THR A 280 14.95 -9.48 -16.38
C THR A 280 15.98 -8.61 -17.09
N VAL A 281 16.98 -9.21 -17.75
CA VAL A 281 17.97 -8.49 -18.55
C VAL A 281 17.41 -8.06 -19.90
N GLU A 282 16.76 -8.96 -20.64
CA GLU A 282 16.15 -8.68 -21.95
C GLU A 282 15.11 -7.55 -21.87
N PHE A 283 14.35 -7.55 -20.78
CA PHE A 283 13.35 -6.56 -20.45
C PHE A 283 13.85 -5.10 -20.52
N ALA A 284 15.11 -4.87 -20.18
CA ALA A 284 15.70 -3.53 -20.25
C ALA A 284 15.71 -2.95 -21.67
N SER A 285 15.73 -3.83 -22.69
CA SER A 285 15.88 -3.51 -24.11
C SER A 285 14.59 -3.68 -24.93
N GLY A 286 13.58 -4.39 -24.41
CA GLY A 286 12.31 -4.59 -25.09
C GLY A 286 11.42 -5.66 -24.44
N PRO A 287 10.23 -5.93 -25.01
CA PRO A 287 9.37 -7.01 -24.52
C PRO A 287 10.05 -8.37 -24.62
N THR A 288 9.80 -9.24 -23.65
CA THR A 288 10.28 -10.64 -23.65
C THR A 288 9.18 -11.59 -23.20
N SER A 289 9.22 -12.84 -23.68
CA SER A 289 8.23 -13.87 -23.38
C SER A 289 8.88 -15.22 -23.12
N ARG A 290 8.38 -15.97 -22.13
CA ARG A 290 8.75 -17.36 -21.84
C ARG A 290 7.55 -18.12 -21.29
N VAL A 291 7.60 -19.45 -21.37
CA VAL A 291 6.76 -20.33 -20.56
C VAL A 291 7.53 -20.67 -19.29
N LEU A 292 6.95 -20.33 -18.14
CA LEU A 292 7.52 -20.57 -16.81
C LEU A 292 6.55 -21.43 -16.00
N ARG A 293 7.10 -22.37 -15.21
CA ARG A 293 6.35 -23.09 -14.19
C ARG A 293 6.12 -22.16 -12.98
N LEU A 294 4.87 -21.82 -12.71
CA LEU A 294 4.46 -21.03 -11.54
C LEU A 294 3.77 -21.91 -10.51
N ARG A 295 3.85 -21.55 -9.24
CA ARG A 295 3.31 -22.37 -8.15
C ARG A 295 1.78 -22.47 -8.24
N ALA A 296 1.23 -23.67 -8.33
CA ALA A 296 -0.20 -23.88 -8.45
C ALA A 296 -0.93 -23.70 -7.10
N ASN A 297 -2.23 -23.36 -7.15
CA ASN A 297 -3.08 -23.14 -5.96
C ASN A 297 -3.28 -24.40 -5.12
N ASP A 298 -3.22 -25.58 -5.74
CA ASP A 298 -3.36 -26.90 -5.11
C ASP A 298 -2.01 -27.54 -4.76
N GLY A 299 -0.91 -26.80 -4.93
CA GLY A 299 0.45 -27.31 -4.80
C GLY A 299 1.01 -27.84 -6.12
N GLY A 300 2.34 -27.97 -6.19
CA GLY A 300 3.03 -28.28 -7.45
C GLY A 300 3.13 -27.05 -8.36
N TRP A 301 3.22 -27.29 -9.67
CA TRP A 301 3.61 -26.28 -10.65
C TRP A 301 2.73 -26.31 -11.90
N VAL A 302 2.33 -25.13 -12.38
CA VAL A 302 1.54 -24.95 -13.59
C VAL A 302 2.32 -24.14 -14.62
N PRO A 303 2.43 -24.59 -15.88
CA PRO A 303 3.10 -23.82 -16.92
C PRO A 303 2.24 -22.63 -17.34
N ILE A 304 2.82 -21.43 -17.32
CA ILE A 304 2.16 -20.17 -17.68
C ILE A 304 3.03 -19.47 -18.73
N HIS A 305 2.40 -19.01 -19.80
CA HIS A 305 3.05 -18.13 -20.76
C HIS A 305 3.06 -16.70 -20.20
N VAL A 306 4.27 -16.21 -19.93
CA VAL A 306 4.53 -14.89 -19.36
C VAL A 306 5.11 -13.99 -20.44
N THR A 307 4.52 -12.82 -20.64
CA THR A 307 5.10 -11.74 -21.45
C THR A 307 5.32 -10.51 -20.60
N ALA A 308 6.54 -9.97 -20.60
CA ALA A 308 6.92 -8.84 -19.79
C ALA A 308 7.17 -7.59 -20.65
N HIS A 309 6.64 -6.44 -20.21
CA HIS A 309 6.85 -5.14 -20.84
C HIS A 309 7.35 -4.10 -19.83
N ARG A 310 8.27 -3.23 -20.27
CA ARG A 310 8.74 -2.09 -19.49
C ARG A 310 7.74 -0.96 -19.45
N LEU A 311 7.33 -0.61 -18.23
CA LEU A 311 6.41 0.47 -17.95
C LEU A 311 7.11 1.51 -17.06
N GLU A 312 7.31 2.71 -17.59
CA GLU A 312 7.75 3.86 -16.80
C GLU A 312 6.59 4.37 -15.94
N VAL A 313 6.75 4.35 -14.62
CA VAL A 313 5.71 4.72 -13.65
C VAL A 313 5.98 6.07 -12.98
N ALA A 314 7.23 6.51 -12.97
CA ALA A 314 7.68 7.85 -12.60
C ALA A 314 9.01 8.14 -13.32
N ASP A 315 9.48 9.38 -13.27
CA ASP A 315 10.76 9.77 -13.88
C ASP A 315 11.87 8.80 -13.41
N ASP A 316 12.45 8.09 -14.37
CA ASP A 316 13.51 7.09 -14.17
C ASP A 316 13.13 5.92 -13.22
N THR A 317 11.84 5.65 -13.04
CA THR A 317 11.32 4.52 -12.25
C THR A 317 10.48 3.61 -13.12
N PHE A 318 10.81 2.32 -13.17
CA PHE A 318 10.21 1.35 -14.08
C PHE A 318 9.63 0.15 -13.35
N ALA A 319 8.43 -0.26 -13.75
CA ALA A 319 7.78 -1.48 -13.34
C ALA A 319 7.70 -2.47 -14.51
N GLY A 320 7.54 -3.75 -14.19
CA GLY A 320 7.19 -4.78 -15.15
C GLY A 320 5.69 -4.88 -15.31
N LEU A 321 5.19 -4.79 -16.54
CA LEU A 321 3.82 -5.19 -16.87
C LEU A 321 3.87 -6.60 -17.46
N LEU A 322 3.42 -7.57 -16.66
CA LEU A 322 3.27 -8.96 -17.07
C LEU A 322 1.89 -9.18 -17.71
N SER A 323 1.86 -9.91 -18.81
CA SER A 323 0.66 -10.52 -19.38
C SER A 323 0.77 -12.03 -19.21
N LEU A 324 -0.19 -12.61 -18.49
CA LEU A 324 -0.16 -13.99 -18.04
C LEU A 324 -1.33 -14.75 -18.65
N ARG A 325 -1.05 -15.91 -19.28
CA ARG A 325 -2.09 -16.78 -19.85
C ARG A 325 -1.63 -18.23 -19.85
N LEU A 326 -2.57 -19.15 -20.07
CA LEU A 326 -2.20 -20.52 -20.38
C LEU A 326 -1.38 -20.56 -21.68
N PRO A 327 -0.29 -21.34 -21.72
CA PRO A 327 0.48 -21.54 -22.94
C PRO A 327 -0.34 -22.34 -23.94
N THR A 328 -0.09 -22.10 -25.23
CA THR A 328 -0.59 -22.95 -26.30
C THR A 328 0.17 -24.27 -26.34
N TYR A 329 -0.38 -25.26 -27.03
CA TYR A 329 0.31 -26.55 -27.21
C TYR A 329 1.69 -26.39 -27.88
N GLY A 330 1.81 -25.50 -28.88
CA GLY A 330 3.09 -25.24 -29.55
C GLY A 330 4.14 -24.67 -28.59
N GLU A 331 3.75 -23.69 -27.78
CA GLU A 331 4.63 -23.07 -26.78
C GLU A 331 5.06 -24.05 -25.67
N LEU A 332 4.18 -24.99 -25.30
CA LEU A 332 4.53 -26.07 -24.37
C LEU A 332 5.56 -27.03 -24.98
N ILE A 333 5.43 -27.36 -26.26
CA ILE A 333 6.39 -28.23 -26.95
C ILE A 333 7.74 -27.51 -27.11
N GLU A 334 7.75 -26.23 -27.48
CA GLU A 334 8.98 -25.42 -27.55
C GLU A 334 9.67 -25.27 -26.20
N ALA A 335 8.90 -25.25 -25.11
CA ALA A 335 9.42 -25.23 -23.76
C ALA A 335 9.76 -26.63 -23.21
N GLY A 336 9.31 -27.70 -23.86
CA GLY A 336 9.25 -29.06 -23.32
C GLY A 336 10.60 -29.60 -22.86
N ASP A 337 11.67 -29.32 -23.61
CA ASP A 337 13.03 -29.74 -23.24
C ASP A 337 13.53 -29.09 -21.95
N ARG A 338 13.01 -27.91 -21.58
CA ARG A 338 13.32 -27.21 -20.31
C ARG A 338 12.37 -27.57 -19.17
N LEU A 339 11.12 -27.92 -19.50
CA LEU A 339 10.08 -28.21 -18.50
C LEU A 339 10.12 -29.66 -17.99
N GLY A 340 10.92 -30.54 -18.60
CA GLY A 340 10.87 -31.98 -18.43
C GLY A 340 11.71 -32.60 -17.29
N ASP A 341 12.45 -31.80 -16.51
CA ASP A 341 13.50 -32.36 -15.63
C ASP A 341 13.04 -32.84 -14.24
N ASP A 342 11.74 -32.78 -13.90
CA ASP A 342 11.22 -33.28 -12.60
C ASP A 342 11.08 -34.81 -12.50
N THR A 343 11.58 -35.58 -13.47
CA THR A 343 11.65 -37.04 -13.36
C THR A 343 13.08 -37.54 -13.24
N SER A 344 13.72 -37.34 -12.08
CA SER A 344 14.84 -38.17 -11.60
C SER A 344 15.03 -38.00 -10.08
N ASP A 345 14.63 -39.05 -9.37
CA ASP A 345 14.87 -39.45 -7.97
C ASP A 345 14.26 -38.67 -6.79
#